data_AF-A0A418QP44-F1
#
_entry.id   AF-A0A418QP44-F1
#
_cell.length_a   1.000
_cell.length_b   1.000
_cell.length_c   1.000
_cell.angle_alpha   90.00
_cell.angle_beta   90.00
_cell.angle_gamma   90.00
#
_symmetry.space_group_name_H-M   'P 1'
#
loop_
_entity.id
_entity.type
_entity.pdbx_description
1 polymer ?
#
loop_
_entity_poly.entity_id
_entity_poly.type
_entity_poly.pdbx_seq_one_letter_code
_entity_poly.pdbx_strand_id
1 'polypeptide(L)'
;MLFMLTRVFSAITVVAIAAATATAQDVAAPAAAPLPIVVSTSLPEPALTRADTARAVHELFKSRRGGAASWLGLGTASMLASILPAQQSTSAGVWTPGVVAGTVFLGIGLNKSVQFWWSQEQRVLRELAATGHVPPNISRRLKGNFLPLHGTASEQNPLLALNIPAPLTPTPDAPGPDTPAPIAPAPASQLVRSLPPEQALADARQDTLDAVQGFFNARRTGGQLPILLALPGLRLMTGSGASNGSSGSPYVSQPAEPSGGQVATGLLLAAGGLTYMFVHNAPYSDEKFHELRTSYLAGAPLPAAIRVRLKEKHLAAGRTYRARLERKAARRSR
;
A
#
# COMPACT_ATOMS: atom_id res chain seq x y z
N MET A 1 -43.11 -40.10 13.50
CA MET A 1 -43.22 -38.88 12.66
C MET A 1 -42.13 -37.87 13.05
N LEU A 2 -40.86 -38.31 13.07
CA LEU A 2 -39.69 -37.56 13.58
C LEU A 2 -38.41 -37.97 12.83
N PHE A 3 -38.49 -38.23 11.53
CA PHE A 3 -37.35 -38.70 10.72
C PHE A 3 -37.30 -38.12 9.29
N MET A 4 -37.99 -37.01 9.04
CA MET A 4 -38.14 -36.42 7.70
C MET A 4 -37.81 -34.92 7.64
N LEU A 5 -36.94 -34.42 8.53
CA LEU A 5 -36.50 -33.01 8.53
C LEU A 5 -34.97 -32.83 8.51
N THR A 6 -34.22 -33.87 8.13
CA THR A 6 -32.75 -33.87 8.13
C THR A 6 -32.12 -33.94 6.74
N ARG A 7 -32.88 -33.67 5.68
CA ARG A 7 -32.40 -33.76 4.28
C ARG A 7 -32.54 -32.51 3.42
N VAL A 8 -32.98 -31.37 3.97
CA VAL A 8 -33.11 -30.11 3.20
C VAL A 8 -31.98 -29.11 3.46
N PHE A 9 -31.10 -29.36 4.44
CA PHE A 9 -29.97 -28.47 4.77
C PHE A 9 -28.63 -28.84 4.08
N SER A 10 -28.66 -29.56 2.96
CA SER A 10 -27.47 -30.01 2.23
C SER A 10 -27.46 -29.55 0.76
N ALA A 11 -27.97 -28.35 0.47
CA ALA A 11 -28.09 -27.87 -0.91
C ALA A 11 -27.54 -26.45 -1.19
N ILE A 12 -27.01 -25.72 -0.21
CA ILE A 12 -26.51 -24.35 -0.45
C ILE A 12 -25.26 -24.07 0.39
N THR A 13 -24.11 -24.64 0.01
CA THR A 13 -22.77 -23.99 0.11
C THR A 13 -21.77 -24.86 -0.67
N VAL A 14 -21.83 -24.78 -2.00
CA VAL A 14 -20.71 -25.14 -2.87
C VAL A 14 -20.39 -23.90 -3.69
N VAL A 15 -19.75 -22.92 -3.06
CA VAL A 15 -19.06 -21.87 -3.81
C VAL A 15 -17.76 -22.50 -4.27
N ALA A 16 -17.74 -22.84 -5.55
CA ALA A 16 -16.63 -23.43 -6.26
C ALA A 16 -15.37 -22.56 -6.12
N ILE A 17 -14.47 -22.95 -5.24
CA ILE A 17 -13.04 -22.64 -5.38
C ILE A 17 -12.53 -23.64 -6.40
N ALA A 18 -12.62 -23.30 -7.68
CA ALA A 18 -11.95 -24.02 -8.75
C ALA A 18 -10.43 -23.82 -8.55
N ALA A 19 -9.82 -24.71 -7.76
CA ALA A 19 -8.38 -24.88 -7.73
C ALA A 19 -7.95 -25.45 -9.09
N ALA A 20 -7.33 -24.61 -9.91
CA ALA A 20 -6.63 -25.06 -11.11
C ALA A 20 -5.46 -25.95 -10.67
N THR A 21 -5.68 -27.25 -10.59
CA THR A 21 -4.60 -28.24 -10.51
C THR A 21 -3.94 -28.32 -11.88
N ALA A 22 -2.92 -27.49 -12.10
CA ALA A 22 -2.03 -27.64 -13.22
C ALA A 22 -1.21 -28.93 -13.00
N THR A 23 -1.57 -30.00 -13.70
CA THR A 23 -0.75 -31.21 -13.79
C THR A 23 0.47 -30.87 -14.63
N ALA A 24 1.61 -30.66 -13.97
CA ALA A 24 2.89 -30.58 -14.64
C ALA A 24 3.21 -31.94 -15.28
N GLN A 25 3.38 -31.98 -16.59
CA GLN A 25 3.94 -33.14 -17.29
C GLN A 25 5.45 -33.18 -17.01
N ASP A 26 5.90 -34.23 -16.34
CA ASP A 26 7.32 -34.58 -16.23
C ASP A 26 7.84 -34.97 -17.61
N VAL A 27 8.51 -34.03 -18.28
CA VAL A 27 9.32 -34.32 -19.46
C VAL A 27 10.70 -34.70 -18.96
N ALA A 28 11.08 -35.97 -19.13
CA ALA A 28 12.39 -36.48 -18.80
C ALA A 28 13.47 -35.68 -19.53
N ALA A 29 14.29 -34.96 -18.75
CA ALA A 29 15.39 -34.17 -19.27
C ALA A 29 16.51 -35.09 -19.82
N PRO A 30 17.01 -34.87 -21.04
CA PRO A 30 18.14 -35.62 -21.57
C PRO A 30 19.41 -35.31 -20.78
N ALA A 31 20.23 -36.34 -20.57
CA ALA A 31 21.51 -36.27 -19.84
C ALA A 31 22.44 -35.23 -20.48
N ALA A 32 22.63 -34.10 -19.79
CA ALA A 32 23.52 -33.03 -20.22
C ALA A 32 24.98 -33.41 -19.97
N ALA A 33 25.79 -33.32 -21.01
CA ALA A 33 27.23 -33.48 -20.97
C ALA A 33 27.88 -32.42 -20.05
N PRO A 34 29.00 -32.76 -19.38
CA PRO A 34 29.69 -31.84 -18.47
C PRO A 34 30.26 -30.65 -19.26
N LEU A 35 29.63 -29.49 -19.10
CA LEU A 35 30.13 -28.23 -19.64
C LEU A 35 31.31 -27.71 -18.78
N PRO A 36 32.29 -27.04 -19.41
CA PRO A 36 33.43 -26.45 -18.71
C PRO A 36 32.98 -25.39 -17.71
N ILE A 37 33.53 -25.46 -16.50
CA ILE A 37 33.29 -24.52 -15.41
C ILE A 37 33.85 -23.15 -15.82
N VAL A 38 32.99 -22.28 -16.36
CA VAL A 38 33.32 -20.87 -16.56
C VAL A 38 33.14 -20.20 -15.20
N VAL A 39 34.26 -19.97 -14.51
CA VAL A 39 34.32 -19.16 -13.30
C VAL A 39 33.92 -17.74 -13.71
N SER A 40 32.65 -17.41 -13.50
CA SER A 40 32.13 -16.06 -13.71
C SER A 40 32.71 -15.18 -12.61
N THR A 41 33.74 -14.42 -12.93
CA THR A 41 34.23 -13.30 -12.12
C THR A 41 33.08 -12.29 -12.01
N SER A 42 32.28 -12.41 -10.96
CA SER A 42 31.19 -11.47 -10.69
C SER A 42 31.79 -10.09 -10.47
N LEU A 43 31.47 -9.15 -11.37
CA LEU A 43 31.70 -7.72 -11.15
C LEU A 43 31.18 -7.38 -9.74
N PRO A 44 31.95 -6.65 -8.92
CA PRO A 44 31.53 -6.31 -7.56
C PRO A 44 30.18 -5.59 -7.64
N GLU A 45 29.13 -6.28 -7.17
CA GLU A 45 27.80 -5.70 -7.11
C GLU A 45 27.89 -4.43 -6.27
N PRO A 46 27.44 -3.26 -6.77
CA PRO A 46 27.58 -2.01 -6.04
C PRO A 46 26.97 -2.19 -4.66
N ALA A 47 27.75 -1.92 -3.61
CA ALA A 47 27.27 -2.14 -2.25
C ALA A 47 25.99 -1.32 -2.00
N LEU A 48 24.93 -1.97 -1.51
CA LEU A 48 23.68 -1.30 -1.15
C LEU A 48 23.97 -0.20 -0.12
N THR A 49 23.58 1.04 -0.43
CA THR A 49 23.75 2.12 0.53
C THR A 49 22.75 2.01 1.67
N ARG A 50 23.11 2.49 2.86
CA ARG A 50 22.20 2.54 4.01
C ARG A 50 20.93 3.34 3.72
N ALA A 51 21.04 4.39 2.91
CA ALA A 51 19.91 5.20 2.47
C ALA A 51 18.94 4.40 1.60
N ASP A 52 19.44 3.57 0.68
CA ASP A 52 18.59 2.72 -0.19
C ASP A 52 17.83 1.69 0.65
N THR A 53 18.50 1.10 1.64
CA THR A 53 17.86 0.17 2.58
C THR A 53 16.80 0.86 3.44
N ALA A 54 17.07 2.06 3.95
CA ALA A 54 16.11 2.84 4.72
C ALA A 54 14.86 3.20 3.90
N ARG A 55 15.05 3.55 2.62
CA ARG A 55 13.94 3.78 1.67
C ARG A 55 13.13 2.50 1.46
N ALA A 56 13.78 1.37 1.24
CA ALA A 56 13.10 0.09 1.07
C ALA A 56 12.25 -0.30 2.30
N VAL A 57 12.76 -0.05 3.51
CA VAL A 57 12.02 -0.21 4.77
C VAL A 57 10.81 0.73 4.79
N HIS A 58 10.99 2.02 4.51
CA HIS A 58 9.88 2.98 4.47
C HIS A 58 8.78 2.54 3.49
N GLU A 59 9.16 2.12 2.28
CA GLU A 59 8.21 1.63 1.27
C GLU A 59 7.47 0.37 1.73
N LEU A 60 8.17 -0.58 2.36
CA LEU A 60 7.57 -1.79 2.92
C LEU A 60 6.50 -1.42 3.95
N PHE A 61 6.82 -0.57 4.92
CA PHE A 61 5.87 -0.16 5.97
C PHE A 61 4.69 0.62 5.38
N LYS A 62 4.95 1.55 4.44
CA LYS A 62 3.91 2.32 3.75
C LYS A 62 2.95 1.41 2.98
N SER A 63 3.49 0.44 2.23
CA SER A 63 2.66 -0.51 1.48
C SER A 63 1.86 -1.43 2.39
N ARG A 64 2.46 -1.92 3.48
CA ARG A 64 1.78 -2.84 4.41
C ARG A 64 0.68 -2.14 5.22
N ARG A 65 0.86 -0.86 5.57
CA ARG A 65 -0.19 -0.02 6.18
C ARG A 65 -1.40 0.13 5.28
N GLY A 66 -1.20 0.40 3.98
CA GLY A 66 -2.29 0.48 3.01
C GLY A 66 -3.05 -0.85 2.87
N GLY A 67 -2.34 -1.98 2.90
CA GLY A 67 -2.96 -3.30 2.87
C GLY A 67 -3.78 -3.64 4.12
N ALA A 68 -3.41 -3.13 5.29
CA ALA A 68 -4.21 -3.32 6.50
C ALA A 68 -5.57 -2.63 6.40
N ALA A 69 -5.61 -1.41 5.83
CA ALA A 69 -6.86 -0.70 5.56
C ALA A 69 -7.80 -1.47 4.62
N SER A 70 -7.27 -2.16 3.59
CA SER A 70 -8.11 -3.00 2.73
C SER A 70 -8.70 -4.20 3.46
N TRP A 71 -7.96 -4.83 4.38
CA TRP A 71 -8.50 -5.92 5.21
C TRP A 71 -9.58 -5.44 6.18
N LEU A 72 -9.37 -4.27 6.81
CA LEU A 72 -10.38 -3.65 7.66
C LEU A 72 -11.64 -3.31 6.86
N GLY A 73 -11.49 -2.69 5.69
CA GLY A 73 -12.61 -2.38 4.81
C GLY A 73 -13.39 -3.62 4.37
N LEU A 74 -12.70 -4.71 4.03
CA LEU A 74 -13.33 -5.97 3.64
C LEU A 74 -14.03 -6.66 4.82
N GLY A 75 -13.43 -6.65 6.01
CA GLY A 75 -14.06 -7.16 7.24
C GLY A 75 -15.32 -6.38 7.60
N THR A 76 -15.25 -5.05 7.56
CA THR A 76 -16.40 -4.16 7.73
C THR A 76 -17.50 -4.42 6.70
N ALA A 77 -17.15 -4.48 5.42
CA ALA A 77 -18.14 -4.72 4.37
C ALA A 77 -18.84 -6.08 4.52
N SER A 78 -18.08 -7.12 4.90
CA SER A 78 -18.62 -8.46 5.15
C SER A 78 -19.58 -8.48 6.34
N MET A 79 -19.24 -7.77 7.44
CA MET A 79 -20.17 -7.61 8.56
C MET A 79 -21.46 -6.92 8.14
N LEU A 80 -21.36 -5.78 7.45
CA LEU A 80 -22.54 -5.00 7.05
C LEU A 80 -23.45 -5.79 6.11
N ALA A 81 -22.89 -6.49 5.12
CA ALA A 81 -23.63 -7.37 4.21
C ALA A 81 -24.40 -8.48 4.94
N SER A 82 -23.92 -8.89 6.11
CA SER A 82 -24.52 -9.97 6.90
C SER A 82 -25.65 -9.50 7.83
N ILE A 83 -25.69 -8.19 8.15
CA ILE A 83 -26.71 -7.62 9.04
C ILE A 83 -27.98 -7.23 8.26
N LEU A 84 -27.86 -6.92 6.96
CA LEU A 84 -28.99 -6.55 6.10
C LEU A 84 -30.11 -7.62 6.03
N PRO A 85 -29.82 -8.93 5.82
CA PRO A 85 -30.86 -9.96 5.81
C PRO A 85 -31.40 -10.32 7.20
N ALA A 86 -30.60 -10.12 8.25
CA ALA A 86 -30.95 -10.51 9.62
C ALA A 86 -32.11 -9.67 10.22
N GLN A 87 -32.42 -8.51 9.65
CA GLN A 87 -33.55 -7.68 10.09
C GLN A 87 -34.92 -8.27 9.73
N GLN A 88 -34.99 -9.31 8.89
CA GLN A 88 -36.25 -9.92 8.47
C GLN A 88 -36.58 -11.24 9.17
N SER A 89 -35.69 -11.81 10.00
CA SER A 89 -35.91 -13.12 10.62
C SER A 89 -35.85 -13.02 12.15
N THR A 90 -37.01 -13.28 12.75
CA THR A 90 -37.37 -13.22 14.17
C THR A 90 -36.49 -14.06 15.13
N SER A 91 -36.17 -13.44 16.27
CA SER A 91 -36.00 -13.97 17.66
C SER A 91 -35.09 -15.15 17.98
N ALA A 92 -34.44 -15.82 17.03
CA ALA A 92 -33.38 -16.77 17.34
C ALA A 92 -32.03 -16.12 17.08
N GLY A 93 -31.15 -16.06 18.08
CA GLY A 93 -29.80 -15.49 18.00
C GLY A 93 -28.89 -16.27 17.05
N VAL A 94 -29.20 -16.23 15.75
CA VAL A 94 -28.45 -16.89 14.69
C VAL A 94 -27.18 -16.07 14.47
N TRP A 95 -26.05 -16.63 14.92
CA TRP A 95 -24.73 -16.21 14.50
C TRP A 95 -24.65 -16.38 12.98
N THR A 96 -24.96 -15.32 12.24
CA THR A 96 -24.90 -15.36 10.77
C THR A 96 -23.43 -15.57 10.38
N PRO A 97 -23.12 -16.56 9.52
CA PRO A 97 -21.74 -16.93 9.17
C PRO A 97 -20.87 -15.74 8.74
N GLY A 98 -21.47 -14.71 8.14
CA GLY A 98 -20.73 -13.53 7.70
C GLY A 98 -20.34 -12.55 8.81
N VAL A 99 -20.98 -12.55 9.99
CA VAL A 99 -20.47 -11.82 11.17
C VAL A 99 -19.18 -12.48 11.68
N VAL A 100 -19.14 -13.81 11.73
CA VAL A 100 -17.93 -14.58 12.11
C VAL A 100 -16.80 -14.37 11.12
N ALA A 101 -17.08 -14.42 9.81
CA ALA A 101 -16.08 -14.11 8.80
C ALA A 101 -15.56 -12.66 8.94
N GLY A 102 -16.48 -11.72 9.18
CA GLY A 102 -16.15 -10.31 9.39
C GLY A 102 -15.23 -10.04 10.59
N THR A 103 -15.47 -10.70 11.73
CA THR A 103 -14.63 -10.55 12.94
C THR A 103 -13.21 -11.06 12.71
N VAL A 104 -13.05 -12.18 12.01
CA VAL A 104 -11.74 -12.74 11.67
C VAL A 104 -10.96 -11.77 10.78
N PHE A 105 -11.57 -11.22 9.73
CA PHE A 105 -10.91 -10.24 8.86
C PHE A 105 -10.52 -8.95 9.59
N LEU A 106 -11.38 -8.45 10.49
CA LEU A 106 -11.05 -7.31 11.35
C LEU A 106 -9.88 -7.61 12.27
N GLY A 107 -9.88 -8.77 12.95
CA GLY A 107 -8.78 -9.18 13.83
C GLY A 107 -7.44 -9.26 13.09
N ILE A 108 -7.43 -9.84 11.88
CA ILE A 108 -6.23 -9.88 11.02
C ILE A 108 -5.79 -8.47 10.60
N GLY A 109 -6.75 -7.60 10.24
CA GLY A 109 -6.49 -6.22 9.85
C GLY A 109 -5.87 -5.38 10.98
N LEU A 110 -6.40 -5.50 12.20
CA LEU A 110 -5.90 -4.81 13.39
C LEU A 110 -4.49 -5.28 13.76
N ASN A 111 -4.26 -6.60 13.81
CA ASN A 111 -2.93 -7.15 14.12
C ASN A 111 -1.86 -6.66 13.11
N LYS A 112 -2.19 -6.66 11.81
CA LYS A 112 -1.29 -6.10 10.79
C LYS A 112 -1.08 -4.59 10.93
N SER A 113 -2.11 -3.84 11.31
CA SER A 113 -2.00 -2.38 11.51
C SER A 113 -1.00 -2.04 12.62
N VAL A 114 -1.06 -2.77 13.74
CA VAL A 114 -0.13 -2.60 14.87
C VAL A 114 1.30 -2.99 14.47
N GLN A 115 1.47 -4.11 13.76
CA GLN A 115 2.80 -4.58 13.33
C GLN A 115 3.52 -3.59 12.41
N PHE A 116 2.79 -2.86 11.57
CA PHE A 116 3.36 -1.91 10.59
C PHE A 116 3.10 -0.45 10.97
N TRP A 117 2.92 -0.15 12.25
CA TRP A 117 2.65 1.22 12.69
C TRP A 117 3.88 2.12 12.54
N TRP A 118 3.66 3.44 12.52
CA TRP A 118 4.69 4.47 12.36
C TRP A 118 5.79 4.35 13.43
N SER A 119 5.44 4.00 14.66
CA SER A 119 6.39 3.82 15.76
C SER A 119 7.39 2.68 15.50
N GLN A 120 6.91 1.57 14.93
CA GLN A 120 7.76 0.43 14.59
C GLN A 120 8.69 0.75 13.43
N GLU A 121 8.19 1.50 12.43
CA GLU A 121 9.04 1.96 11.33
C GLU A 121 10.18 2.84 11.83
N GLN A 122 9.88 3.83 12.69
CA GLN A 122 10.90 4.68 13.29
C GLN A 122 11.91 3.89 14.12
N ARG A 123 11.45 2.86 14.86
CA ARG A 123 12.34 1.97 15.62
C ARG A 123 13.31 1.23 14.71
N VAL A 124 12.81 0.64 13.62
CA VAL A 124 13.62 -0.09 12.63
C VAL A 124 14.60 0.86 11.94
N LEU A 125 14.18 2.08 11.59
CA LEU A 125 15.05 3.08 10.97
C LEU A 125 16.14 3.58 11.92
N ARG A 126 15.84 3.75 13.23
CA ARG A 126 16.84 4.07 14.25
C ARG A 126 17.84 2.93 14.43
N GLU A 127 17.37 1.69 14.48
CA GLU A 127 18.23 0.51 14.60
C GLU A 127 19.13 0.35 13.37
N LEU A 128 18.59 0.58 12.17
CA LEU A 128 19.36 0.63 10.92
C LEU A 128 20.39 1.76 10.94
N ALA A 129 20.05 2.93 11.49
CA ALA A 129 20.98 4.05 11.62
C ALA A 129 22.10 3.76 12.64
N ALA A 130 21.80 3.07 13.74
CA ALA A 130 22.77 2.72 14.77
C ALA A 130 23.69 1.57 14.33
N THR A 131 23.11 0.47 13.85
CA THR A 131 23.82 -0.79 13.58
C THR A 131 24.26 -0.95 12.14
N GLY A 132 23.66 -0.21 11.20
CA GLY A 132 23.82 -0.43 9.77
C GLY A 132 23.11 -1.66 9.22
N HIS A 133 22.43 -2.44 10.06
CA HIS A 133 21.77 -3.68 9.68
C HIS A 133 20.27 -3.59 9.90
N VAL A 134 19.50 -4.28 9.05
CA VAL A 134 18.05 -4.36 9.18
C VAL A 134 17.70 -5.58 10.05
N PRO A 135 16.78 -5.46 11.02
CA PRO A 135 16.29 -6.58 11.80
C PRO A 135 15.88 -7.78 10.93
N PRO A 136 16.19 -9.02 11.34
CA PRO A 136 16.01 -10.21 10.50
C PRO A 136 14.55 -10.47 10.12
N ASN A 137 13.60 -10.06 10.96
CA ASN A 137 12.16 -10.12 10.68
C ASN A 137 11.74 -9.17 9.55
N ILE A 138 12.42 -8.04 9.37
CA ILE A 138 12.18 -7.06 8.31
C ILE A 138 12.98 -7.43 7.05
N SER A 139 14.23 -7.87 7.18
CA SER A 139 15.04 -8.28 6.02
C SER A 139 14.39 -9.43 5.23
N ARG A 140 13.77 -10.40 5.92
CA ARG A 140 12.98 -11.46 5.27
C ARG A 140 11.80 -10.92 4.44
N ARG A 141 11.28 -9.75 4.80
CA ARG A 141 10.14 -9.09 4.14
C ARG A 141 10.56 -8.08 3.07
N LEU A 142 11.82 -7.63 3.09
CA LEU A 142 12.45 -6.81 2.04
C LEU A 142 12.86 -7.65 0.82
N LYS A 143 12.02 -8.61 0.43
CA LYS A 143 12.22 -9.47 -0.74
C LYS A 143 11.21 -9.10 -1.83
N GLY A 144 11.53 -9.42 -3.08
CA GLY A 144 10.68 -9.17 -4.24
C GLY A 144 10.36 -7.68 -4.43
N ASN A 145 9.10 -7.30 -4.24
CA ASN A 145 8.61 -5.93 -4.50
C ASN A 145 9.23 -4.84 -3.62
N PHE A 146 9.99 -5.17 -2.57
CA PHE A 146 10.64 -4.21 -1.66
C PHE A 146 12.16 -4.38 -1.62
N LEU A 147 12.76 -5.01 -2.63
CA LEU A 147 14.21 -5.08 -2.73
C LEU A 147 14.75 -3.64 -2.81
N PRO A 148 15.79 -3.28 -2.02
CA PRO A 148 16.40 -1.98 -2.14
C PRO A 148 17.00 -1.79 -3.53
N LEU A 149 16.78 -0.61 -4.12
CA LEU A 149 17.23 -0.27 -5.45
C LEU A 149 18.32 0.79 -5.34
N HIS A 150 19.45 0.57 -6.01
CA HIS A 150 20.53 1.54 -6.07
C HIS A 150 20.10 2.83 -6.78
N GLY A 151 20.57 3.96 -6.26
CA GLY A 151 20.55 5.22 -7.03
C GLY A 151 19.17 5.83 -7.24
N THR A 152 18.14 5.42 -6.47
CA THR A 152 16.83 6.08 -6.49
C THR A 152 16.87 7.41 -5.71
N ALA A 153 17.72 8.33 -6.15
CA ALA A 153 18.05 9.59 -5.48
C ALA A 153 16.87 10.56 -5.35
N SER A 154 15.77 10.34 -6.08
CA SER A 154 14.65 11.29 -6.18
C SER A 154 13.74 11.34 -4.94
N GLU A 155 13.82 10.38 -4.01
CA GLU A 155 13.01 10.41 -2.78
C GLU A 155 13.82 10.86 -1.56
N GLN A 156 13.20 11.72 -0.76
CA GLN A 156 13.72 12.23 0.50
C GLN A 156 14.17 11.08 1.40
N ASN A 157 15.44 11.10 1.82
CA ASN A 157 16.01 10.04 2.66
C ASN A 157 15.30 10.05 4.04
N PRO A 158 14.60 8.97 4.43
CA PRO A 158 13.85 8.93 5.69
C PRO A 158 14.75 9.04 6.93
N LEU A 159 16.05 8.76 6.79
CA LEU A 159 17.02 8.96 7.87
C LEU A 159 17.24 10.45 8.19
N LEU A 160 17.15 11.33 7.18
CA LEU A 160 17.27 12.77 7.38
C LEU A 160 16.06 13.33 8.15
N ALA A 161 14.87 12.79 7.89
CA ALA A 161 13.64 13.20 8.58
C ALA A 161 13.66 12.86 10.09
N LEU A 162 14.46 11.87 10.49
CA LEU A 162 14.63 11.49 11.89
C LEU A 162 15.68 12.34 12.63
N ASN A 163 16.35 13.27 11.92
CA ASN A 163 17.42 14.11 12.44
C ASN A 163 18.52 13.31 13.19
N ILE A 164 18.77 12.08 12.74
CA ILE A 164 19.79 11.22 13.31
C ILE A 164 21.12 11.66 12.69
N PRO A 165 22.10 12.12 13.49
CA PRO A 165 23.42 12.47 12.96
C PRO A 165 23.99 11.25 12.24
N ALA A 166 24.48 11.45 11.01
CA ALA A 166 25.14 10.38 10.29
C ALA A 166 26.24 9.80 11.19
N PRO A 167 26.31 8.48 11.38
CA PRO A 167 27.39 7.90 12.16
C PRO A 167 28.68 8.38 11.52
N LEU A 168 29.57 8.93 12.36
CA LEU A 168 30.92 9.30 11.99
C LEU A 168 31.48 8.11 11.22
N THR A 169 31.60 8.26 9.89
CA THR A 169 32.27 7.26 9.07
C THR A 169 33.61 7.02 9.76
N PRO A 170 34.00 5.77 10.04
CA PRO A 170 35.32 5.50 10.58
C PRO A 170 36.28 6.17 9.61
N THR A 171 36.95 7.23 10.07
CA THR A 171 38.04 7.86 9.35
C THR A 171 38.97 6.72 9.00
N PRO A 172 39.10 6.34 7.71
CA PRO A 172 40.11 5.38 7.33
C PRO A 172 41.41 6.02 7.80
N ASP A 173 42.12 5.35 8.71
CA ASP A 173 43.39 5.83 9.26
C ASP A 173 44.22 6.40 8.11
N ALA A 174 44.39 7.72 8.14
CA ALA A 174 45.00 8.45 7.05
C ALA A 174 46.46 7.97 6.90
N PRO A 175 46.86 7.42 5.74
CA PRO A 175 48.26 7.20 5.47
C PRO A 175 48.89 8.54 5.11
N GLY A 176 49.63 9.12 6.06
CA GLY A 176 50.73 10.05 5.84
C GLY A 176 50.37 11.50 5.46
N PRO A 177 51.02 12.50 6.08
CA PRO A 177 51.08 13.84 5.49
C PRO A 177 51.94 13.77 4.23
N ASP A 178 51.67 14.62 3.24
CA ASP A 178 52.56 15.04 2.12
C ASP A 178 51.99 14.90 0.71
N THR A 179 50.70 14.54 0.51
CA THR A 179 50.09 14.70 -0.82
C THR A 179 49.32 16.03 -0.90
N PRO A 180 49.78 17.02 -1.71
CA PRO A 180 49.07 18.29 -1.88
C PRO A 180 47.67 18.07 -2.45
N ALA A 181 46.69 18.71 -1.81
CA ALA A 181 45.27 18.57 -2.10
C ALA A 181 44.94 18.90 -3.57
N PRO A 182 44.26 18.01 -4.31
CA PRO A 182 43.66 18.38 -5.58
C PRO A 182 42.49 19.34 -5.30
N ILE A 183 42.64 20.57 -5.80
CA ILE A 183 41.61 21.60 -5.83
C ILE A 183 40.41 21.02 -6.60
N ALA A 184 39.35 20.65 -5.87
CA ALA A 184 38.12 20.14 -6.46
C ALA A 184 37.45 21.26 -7.29
N PRO A 185 37.24 21.09 -8.60
CA PRO A 185 36.50 22.06 -9.39
C PRO A 185 35.03 22.09 -8.91
N ALA A 186 34.52 23.31 -8.77
CA ALA A 186 33.17 23.65 -8.37
C ALA A 186 32.09 22.82 -9.11
N PRO A 187 30.98 22.48 -8.44
CA PRO A 187 29.95 21.62 -9.01
C PRO A 187 29.37 22.27 -10.28
N ALA A 188 29.57 21.54 -11.37
CA ALA A 188 28.82 21.55 -12.62
C ALA A 188 27.60 22.48 -12.60
N SER A 189 27.81 23.71 -13.10
CA SER A 189 26.76 24.36 -13.89
C SER A 189 26.53 23.44 -15.08
N GLN A 190 25.62 22.50 -14.90
CA GLN A 190 25.21 21.53 -15.89
C GLN A 190 24.95 22.30 -17.18
N LEU A 191 25.75 21.98 -18.19
CA LEU A 191 25.40 22.16 -19.58
C LEU A 191 23.95 21.73 -19.71
N VAL A 192 23.04 22.70 -19.79
CA VAL A 192 21.70 22.53 -20.32
C VAL A 192 21.93 22.16 -21.78
N ARG A 193 22.23 20.88 -21.99
CA ARG A 193 22.35 20.28 -23.30
C ARG A 193 20.96 20.49 -23.89
N SER A 194 20.86 21.40 -24.85
CA SER A 194 19.60 21.75 -25.51
C SER A 194 19.01 20.45 -26.06
N LEU A 195 18.03 19.91 -25.34
CA LEU A 195 17.28 18.75 -25.80
C LEU A 195 16.64 19.13 -27.14
N PRO A 196 16.61 18.22 -28.13
CA PRO A 196 15.89 18.46 -29.37
C PRO A 196 14.45 18.93 -29.06
N PRO A 197 13.90 19.90 -29.79
CA PRO A 197 12.58 20.47 -29.50
C PRO A 197 11.48 19.40 -29.46
N GLU A 198 11.62 18.33 -30.25
CA GLU A 198 10.72 17.18 -30.24
C GLU A 198 10.74 16.41 -28.92
N GLN A 199 11.93 16.24 -28.33
CA GLN A 199 12.09 15.53 -27.06
C GLN A 199 11.52 16.37 -25.91
N ALA A 200 11.76 17.68 -25.91
CA ALA A 200 11.16 18.60 -24.94
C ALA A 200 9.61 18.58 -25.00
N LEU A 201 9.03 18.47 -26.19
CA LEU A 201 7.58 18.34 -26.35
C LEU A 201 7.06 16.99 -25.84
N ALA A 202 7.76 15.89 -26.10
CA ALA A 202 7.41 14.57 -25.60
C ALA A 202 7.46 14.52 -24.06
N ASP A 203 8.50 15.11 -23.46
CA ASP A 203 8.64 15.20 -22.01
C ASP A 203 7.52 16.06 -21.39
N ALA A 204 7.18 17.20 -22.00
CA ALA A 204 6.05 18.04 -21.55
C ALA A 204 4.70 17.31 -21.66
N ARG A 205 4.49 16.52 -22.72
CA ARG A 205 3.29 15.66 -22.86
C ARG A 205 3.24 14.59 -21.78
N GLN A 206 4.37 14.03 -21.42
CA GLN A 206 4.42 13.02 -20.39
C GLN A 206 4.22 13.63 -18.98
N ASP A 207 4.79 14.81 -18.70
CA ASP A 207 4.56 15.54 -17.45
C ASP A 207 3.08 15.91 -17.26
N THR A 208 2.42 16.31 -18.34
CA THR A 208 0.97 16.60 -18.31
C THR A 208 0.15 15.34 -18.03
N LEU A 209 0.47 14.20 -18.64
CA LEU A 209 -0.16 12.91 -18.33
C LEU A 209 0.07 12.49 -16.87
N ASP A 210 1.30 12.66 -16.37
CA ASP A 210 1.64 12.37 -14.99
C ASP A 210 0.81 13.25 -14.05
N ALA A 211 0.66 14.55 -14.33
CA ALA A 211 -0.22 15.42 -13.55
C ALA A 211 -1.69 14.99 -13.56
N VAL A 212 -2.21 14.54 -14.70
CA VAL A 212 -3.59 14.03 -14.77
C VAL A 212 -3.73 12.77 -13.92
N GLN A 213 -2.78 11.86 -13.97
CA GLN A 213 -2.76 10.69 -13.09
C GLN A 213 -2.72 11.10 -11.62
N GLY A 214 -1.87 12.08 -11.27
CA GLY A 214 -1.80 12.65 -9.92
C GLY A 214 -3.13 13.27 -9.48
N PHE A 215 -3.83 13.97 -10.37
CA PHE A 215 -5.14 14.55 -10.13
C PHE A 215 -6.21 13.48 -9.89
N PHE A 216 -6.27 12.44 -10.73
CA PHE A 216 -7.22 11.33 -10.57
C PHE A 216 -6.99 10.59 -9.25
N ASN A 217 -5.72 10.30 -8.93
CA ASN A 217 -5.35 9.68 -7.67
C ASN A 217 -5.77 10.55 -6.48
N ALA A 218 -5.53 11.87 -6.53
CA ALA A 218 -5.92 12.80 -5.47
C ALA A 218 -7.44 12.92 -5.31
N ARG A 219 -8.21 12.84 -6.40
CA ARG A 219 -9.68 12.84 -6.34
C ARG A 219 -10.22 11.54 -5.75
N ARG A 220 -9.65 10.40 -6.16
CA ARG A 220 -10.03 9.07 -5.64
C ARG A 220 -9.74 8.93 -4.14
N THR A 221 -8.58 9.42 -3.69
CA THR A 221 -8.25 9.43 -2.26
C THR A 221 -9.06 10.45 -1.47
N GLY A 222 -9.34 11.63 -2.04
CA GLY A 222 -10.26 12.60 -1.43
C GLY A 222 -11.67 12.04 -1.23
N GLY A 223 -12.15 11.21 -2.16
CA GLY A 223 -13.42 10.48 -2.04
C GLY A 223 -13.44 9.41 -0.94
N GLN A 224 -12.31 9.08 -0.31
CA GLN A 224 -12.23 8.16 0.84
C GLN A 224 -12.38 8.85 2.20
N LEU A 225 -12.35 10.19 2.27
CA LEU A 225 -12.62 10.93 3.51
C LEU A 225 -13.95 10.55 4.20
N PRO A 226 -15.06 10.26 3.49
CA PRO A 226 -16.29 9.77 4.10
C PRO A 226 -16.14 8.45 4.86
N ILE A 227 -15.15 7.62 4.53
CA ILE A 227 -14.85 6.41 5.33
C ILE A 227 -14.41 6.80 6.75
N LEU A 228 -13.71 7.94 6.91
CA LEU A 228 -13.39 8.46 8.23
C LEU A 228 -14.64 8.95 8.98
N LEU A 229 -15.66 9.44 8.27
CA LEU A 229 -16.96 9.77 8.86
C LEU A 229 -17.81 8.52 9.18
N ALA A 230 -17.54 7.39 8.53
CA ALA A 230 -18.16 6.11 8.85
C ALA A 230 -17.52 5.43 10.09
N LEU A 231 -16.29 5.80 10.49
CA LEU A 231 -15.61 5.25 11.67
C LEU A 231 -16.39 5.45 12.98
N PRO A 232 -16.97 6.64 13.29
CA PRO A 232 -17.87 6.80 14.43
C PRO A 232 -19.08 5.85 14.39
N GLY A 233 -19.68 5.64 13.22
CA GLY A 233 -20.78 4.69 13.04
C GLY A 233 -20.36 3.26 13.35
N LEU A 234 -19.20 2.84 12.85
CA LEU A 234 -18.58 1.55 13.21
C LEU A 234 -18.32 1.43 14.71
N ARG A 235 -17.83 2.50 15.34
CA ARG A 235 -17.53 2.52 16.78
C ARG A 235 -18.79 2.39 17.64
N LEU A 236 -19.90 2.95 17.18
CA LEU A 236 -21.22 2.78 17.80
C LEU A 236 -21.73 1.34 17.64
N MET A 237 -21.51 0.72 16.48
CA MET A 237 -21.90 -0.69 16.25
C MET A 237 -21.09 -1.68 17.09
N THR A 238 -19.84 -1.37 17.46
CA THR A 238 -19.02 -2.26 18.30
C THR A 238 -19.23 -2.08 19.80
N GLY A 239 -20.22 -1.28 20.24
CA GLY A 239 -20.52 -1.07 21.67
C GLY A 239 -19.43 -0.33 22.45
N SER A 240 -18.41 0.21 21.77
CA SER A 240 -17.30 0.94 22.38
C SER A 240 -17.64 2.42 22.63
N GLY A 241 -18.78 2.64 23.28
CA GLY A 241 -19.14 3.96 23.80
C GLY A 241 -18.09 4.39 24.81
N ALA A 242 -17.55 5.60 24.65
CA ALA A 242 -16.67 6.19 25.64
C ALA A 242 -17.44 6.29 26.96
N SER A 243 -17.20 5.35 27.87
CA SER A 243 -17.63 5.44 29.25
C SER A 243 -16.83 6.58 29.88
N ASN A 244 -17.29 7.82 29.70
CA ASN A 244 -16.80 8.96 30.45
C ASN A 244 -17.15 8.72 31.92
N GLY A 245 -16.18 8.26 32.71
CA GLY A 245 -16.12 8.62 34.11
C GLY A 245 -16.50 7.59 35.18
N SER A 246 -16.54 6.28 34.92
CA SER A 246 -16.56 5.30 36.03
C SER A 246 -15.25 4.53 36.14
N SER A 247 -14.54 4.76 37.25
CA SER A 247 -13.36 4.04 37.75
C SER A 247 -13.72 2.60 38.15
N GLY A 248 -14.37 1.84 37.26
CA GLY A 248 -14.77 0.46 37.47
C GLY A 248 -13.77 -0.50 36.84
N SER A 249 -13.28 -1.45 37.63
CA SER A 249 -12.32 -2.52 37.29
C SER A 249 -12.39 -3.02 35.83
N PRO A 250 -11.26 -3.12 35.10
CA PRO A 250 -11.20 -3.58 33.71
C PRO A 250 -11.59 -5.05 33.51
N TYR A 251 -11.87 -5.80 34.59
CA TYR A 251 -12.16 -7.23 34.54
C TYR A 251 -13.65 -7.58 34.62
N VAL A 252 -14.55 -6.59 34.79
CA VAL A 252 -16.01 -6.80 34.84
C VAL A 252 -16.71 -5.79 33.93
N SER A 253 -16.40 -5.81 32.64
CA SER A 253 -17.24 -5.14 31.64
C SER A 253 -17.97 -6.20 30.85
N GLN A 254 -19.22 -6.47 31.23
CA GLN A 254 -20.13 -7.14 30.30
C GLN A 254 -20.30 -6.21 29.09
N PRO A 255 -20.06 -6.71 27.86
CA PRO A 255 -20.29 -5.91 26.67
C PRO A 255 -21.78 -5.57 26.63
N ALA A 256 -22.12 -4.28 26.78
CA ALA A 256 -23.48 -3.83 26.56
C ALA A 256 -23.85 -4.14 25.10
N GLU A 257 -24.87 -4.97 24.90
CA GLU A 257 -25.34 -5.27 23.56
C GLU A 257 -25.75 -3.96 22.88
N PRO A 258 -25.24 -3.68 21.66
CA PRO A 258 -25.57 -2.45 20.95
C PRO A 258 -27.09 -2.42 20.70
N SER A 259 -27.73 -1.28 20.98
CA SER A 259 -29.16 -1.18 20.76
C SER A 259 -29.47 -1.29 19.26
N GLY A 260 -30.62 -1.87 18.90
CA GLY A 260 -31.02 -2.02 17.49
C GLY A 260 -30.98 -0.69 16.72
N GLY A 261 -31.28 0.44 17.39
CA GLY A 261 -31.15 1.78 16.84
C GLY A 261 -29.71 2.21 16.52
N GLN A 262 -28.73 1.85 17.36
CA GLN A 262 -27.31 2.11 17.10
C GLN A 262 -26.80 1.32 15.89
N VAL A 263 -27.22 0.05 15.78
CA VAL A 263 -26.88 -0.81 14.63
C VAL A 263 -27.47 -0.26 13.34
N ALA A 264 -28.76 0.11 13.32
CA ALA A 264 -29.41 0.67 12.15
C ALA A 264 -28.78 2.02 11.72
N THR A 265 -28.47 2.89 12.69
CA THR A 265 -27.82 4.18 12.41
C THR A 265 -26.42 3.99 11.84
N GLY A 266 -25.63 3.07 12.42
CA GLY A 266 -24.29 2.74 11.93
C GLY A 266 -24.30 2.20 10.49
N LEU A 267 -25.27 1.32 10.18
CA LEU A 267 -25.48 0.79 8.83
C LEU A 267 -25.85 1.87 7.82
N LEU A 268 -26.77 2.77 8.18
CA LEU A 268 -27.20 3.85 7.29
C LEU A 268 -26.02 4.79 6.97
N LEU A 269 -25.24 5.16 7.98
CA LEU A 269 -24.02 5.97 7.79
C LEU A 269 -22.99 5.25 6.91
N ALA A 270 -22.78 3.95 7.12
CA ALA A 270 -21.85 3.17 6.31
C ALA A 270 -22.31 3.05 4.84
N ALA A 271 -23.59 2.74 4.61
CA ALA A 271 -24.18 2.66 3.28
C ALA A 271 -24.15 4.02 2.56
N GLY A 272 -24.48 5.10 3.28
CA GLY A 272 -24.37 6.47 2.76
C GLY A 272 -22.93 6.84 2.39
N GLY A 273 -21.96 6.50 3.24
CA GLY A 273 -20.54 6.73 2.98
C GLY A 273 -20.02 5.97 1.75
N LEU A 274 -20.40 4.70 1.59
CA LEU A 274 -20.04 3.89 0.42
C LEU A 274 -20.69 4.42 -0.85
N THR A 275 -21.99 4.75 -0.81
CA THR A 275 -22.71 5.28 -1.97
C THR A 275 -22.10 6.61 -2.43
N TYR A 276 -21.80 7.50 -1.47
CA TYR A 276 -21.10 8.74 -1.77
C TYR A 276 -19.73 8.47 -2.43
N MET A 277 -18.95 7.52 -1.90
CA MET A 277 -17.64 7.15 -2.45
C MET A 277 -17.77 6.67 -3.90
N PHE A 278 -18.74 5.80 -4.21
CA PHE A 278 -18.97 5.32 -5.58
C PHE A 278 -19.35 6.45 -6.52
N VAL A 279 -20.33 7.29 -6.14
CA VAL A 279 -20.80 8.41 -6.98
C VAL A 279 -19.68 9.42 -7.21
N HIS A 280 -18.86 9.72 -6.19
CA HIS A 280 -17.76 10.69 -6.32
C HIS A 280 -16.53 10.13 -7.03
N ASN A 281 -16.25 8.83 -6.93
CA ASN A 281 -15.08 8.21 -7.55
C ASN A 281 -15.34 7.69 -8.97
N ALA A 282 -16.59 7.44 -9.35
CA ALA A 282 -16.93 6.92 -10.69
C ALA A 282 -16.37 7.76 -11.85
N PRO A 283 -16.37 9.11 -11.82
CA PRO A 283 -15.78 9.92 -12.89
C PRO A 283 -14.24 9.82 -12.98
N TYR A 284 -13.59 9.31 -11.94
CA TYR A 284 -12.13 9.24 -11.80
C TYR A 284 -11.65 7.79 -11.79
N SER A 285 -12.32 6.90 -12.52
CA SER A 285 -11.93 5.50 -12.67
C SER A 285 -10.64 5.36 -13.51
N ASP A 286 -9.99 4.19 -13.41
CA ASP A 286 -8.79 3.89 -14.21
C ASP A 286 -9.10 3.78 -15.69
N GLU A 287 -10.31 3.31 -16.04
CA GLU A 287 -10.82 3.27 -17.42
C GLU A 287 -10.92 4.67 -18.03
N LYS A 288 -11.51 5.62 -17.29
CA LYS A 288 -11.63 7.02 -17.74
C LYS A 288 -10.27 7.69 -17.89
N PHE A 289 -9.32 7.37 -17.01
CA PHE A 289 -7.95 7.83 -17.16
C PHE A 289 -7.30 7.25 -18.43
N HIS A 290 -7.48 5.96 -18.69
CA HIS A 290 -6.93 5.30 -19.88
C HIS A 290 -7.50 5.90 -21.16
N GLU A 291 -8.82 6.10 -21.23
CA GLU A 291 -9.51 6.77 -22.34
C GLU A 291 -8.94 8.18 -22.59
N LEU A 292 -8.78 8.98 -21.53
CA LEU A 292 -8.18 10.30 -21.61
C LEU A 292 -6.72 10.25 -22.07
N ARG A 293 -5.92 9.32 -21.56
CA ARG A 293 -4.52 9.14 -21.96
C ARG A 293 -4.43 8.79 -23.44
N THR A 294 -5.21 7.84 -23.92
CA THR A 294 -5.21 7.42 -25.32
C THR A 294 -5.62 8.57 -26.24
N SER A 295 -6.69 9.30 -25.91
CA SER A 295 -7.12 10.47 -26.69
C SER A 295 -6.07 11.59 -26.70
N TYR A 296 -5.44 11.86 -25.56
CA TYR A 296 -4.37 12.86 -25.47
C TYR A 296 -3.13 12.48 -26.29
N LEU A 297 -2.73 11.20 -26.26
CA LEU A 297 -1.63 10.70 -27.09
C LEU A 297 -1.98 10.73 -28.59
N ALA A 298 -3.26 10.61 -28.94
CA ALA A 298 -3.76 10.81 -30.31
C ALA A 298 -3.82 12.29 -30.72
N GLY A 299 -3.40 13.23 -29.87
CA GLY A 299 -3.36 14.66 -30.17
C GLY A 299 -4.61 15.43 -29.76
N ALA A 300 -5.61 14.78 -29.15
CA ALA A 300 -6.76 15.51 -28.62
C ALA A 300 -6.32 16.40 -27.44
N PRO A 301 -6.80 17.66 -27.36
CA PRO A 301 -6.47 18.51 -26.23
C PRO A 301 -7.11 17.99 -24.94
N LEU A 302 -6.45 18.26 -23.81
CA LEU A 302 -6.97 17.89 -22.50
C LEU A 302 -8.32 18.60 -22.23
N PRO A 303 -9.34 17.90 -21.68
CA PRO A 303 -10.64 18.52 -21.40
C PRO A 303 -10.51 19.78 -20.53
N ALA A 304 -11.21 20.86 -20.89
CA ALA A 304 -11.12 22.16 -20.22
C ALA A 304 -11.39 22.06 -18.70
N ALA A 305 -12.37 21.24 -18.29
CA ALA A 305 -12.69 21.00 -16.88
C ALA A 305 -11.51 20.41 -16.07
N ILE A 306 -10.65 19.62 -16.71
CA ILE A 306 -9.47 19.03 -16.07
C ILE A 306 -8.31 20.03 -16.07
N ARG A 307 -8.11 20.77 -17.17
CA ARG A 307 -7.07 21.81 -17.27
C ARG A 307 -7.15 22.84 -16.15
N VAL A 308 -8.35 23.38 -15.89
CA VAL A 308 -8.56 24.39 -14.84
C VAL A 308 -8.32 23.83 -13.43
N ARG A 309 -8.46 22.51 -13.25
CA ARG A 309 -8.28 21.84 -11.96
C ARG A 309 -6.87 21.28 -11.77
N LEU A 310 -6.04 21.23 -12.81
CA LEU A 310 -4.66 20.81 -12.70
C LEU A 310 -3.89 21.85 -11.89
N LYS A 311 -3.18 21.39 -10.85
CA LYS A 311 -2.35 22.23 -9.99
C LYS A 311 -0.95 21.65 -9.96
N GLU A 312 0.04 22.44 -9.59
CA GLU A 312 1.44 22.02 -9.49
C GLU A 312 1.62 20.79 -8.59
N LYS A 313 0.88 20.73 -7.47
CA LYS A 313 0.88 19.55 -6.59
C LYS A 313 0.48 18.24 -7.30
N HIS A 314 -0.31 18.30 -8.38
CA HIS A 314 -0.70 17.12 -9.15
C HIS A 314 0.46 16.65 -10.04
N LEU A 315 1.29 17.55 -10.58
CA LEU A 315 2.52 17.19 -11.30
C LEU A 315 3.47 16.41 -10.37
N ALA A 316 3.69 16.93 -9.15
CA ALA A 316 4.53 16.24 -8.16
C ALA A 316 3.94 14.87 -7.77
N ALA A 317 2.63 14.80 -7.52
CA ALA A 317 1.94 13.53 -7.22
C ALA A 317 2.00 12.53 -8.39
N GLY A 318 1.94 13.02 -9.63
CA GLY A 318 2.10 12.24 -10.84
C GLY A 318 3.47 11.61 -10.97
N ARG A 319 4.52 12.45 -10.89
CA ARG A 319 5.91 12.03 -10.97
C ARG A 319 6.27 11.00 -9.89
N THR A 320 5.83 11.23 -8.65
CA THR A 320 6.02 10.26 -7.56
C THR A 320 5.31 8.93 -7.83
N TYR A 321 4.10 8.96 -8.40
CA TYR A 321 3.39 7.75 -8.78
C TYR A 321 4.12 6.98 -9.90
N ARG A 322 4.60 7.68 -10.93
CA ARG A 322 5.36 7.08 -12.02
C ARG A 322 6.69 6.48 -11.55
N ALA A 323 7.47 7.21 -10.76
CA ALA A 323 8.70 6.71 -10.17
C ALA A 323 8.46 5.42 -9.36
N ARG A 324 7.33 5.33 -8.66
CA ARG A 324 6.93 4.10 -7.96
C ARG A 324 6.63 2.95 -8.93
N LEU A 325 5.98 3.20 -10.06
CA LEU A 325 5.72 2.16 -11.07
C LEU A 325 7.02 1.69 -11.75
N GLU A 326 7.91 2.62 -12.10
CA GLU A 326 9.22 2.30 -12.70
C GLU A 326 10.07 1.46 -11.75
N ARG A 327 10.11 1.80 -10.46
CA ARG A 327 10.76 0.97 -9.45
C ARG A 327 10.16 -0.42 -9.36
N LYS A 328 8.83 -0.53 -9.40
CA LYS A 328 8.16 -1.83 -9.40
C LYS A 328 8.49 -2.64 -10.66
N ALA A 329 8.62 -1.99 -11.82
CA ALA A 329 9.04 -2.64 -13.05
C ALA A 329 10.51 -3.09 -12.99
N ALA A 330 11.42 -2.24 -12.52
CA ALA A 330 12.84 -2.56 -12.35
C ALA A 330 13.08 -3.72 -11.37
N ARG A 331 12.21 -3.87 -10.35
CA ARG A 331 12.23 -5.02 -9.43
C ARG A 331 11.71 -6.31 -10.06
N ARG A 332 10.86 -6.23 -11.08
CA ARG A 332 10.32 -7.41 -11.78
C ARG A 332 11.25 -7.93 -12.87
N SER A 333 12.14 -7.08 -13.37
CA SER A 333 13.13 -7.45 -14.39
C SER A 333 14.43 -8.03 -13.82
N ARG A 334 14.57 -8.07 -12.49
CA ARG A 334 15.66 -8.74 -11.78
C ARG A 334 15.15 -10.08 -11.25
#